data_AF-A0A8S9SU71-F1
#
_entry.id   AF-A0A8S9SU71-F1
#
_cell.length_a   1.000
_cell.length_b   1.000
_cell.length_c   1.000
_cell.angle_alpha   90.00
_cell.angle_beta   90.00
_cell.angle_gamma   90.00
#
_symmetry.space_group_name_H-M   'P 1'
#
loop_
_entity.id
_entity.type
_entity.pdbx_description
1 polymer ?
#
loop_
_entity_poly.entity_id
_entity_poly.type
_entity_poly.pdbx_seq_one_letter_code
_entity_poly.pdbx_strand_id
1 'polypeptide(L)'
;MIPYLLVELSPTDEERVKYTLEPFTYERVRVGVPVARSRDCGVYTMKYIECHALGMSSFPPALSDKNVKTIREKMATDMFEHDLCYHRDGDDDAYTALDMYEGQ
;
A
#
# COMPACT_ATOMS: atom_id res chain seq x y z
N MET A 1 -17.35 -13.24 3.00
CA MET A 1 -17.08 -13.15 4.46
C MET A 1 -16.69 -11.76 4.91
N ILE A 2 -15.92 -10.99 4.14
CA ILE A 2 -15.53 -9.63 4.51
C ILE A 2 -16.71 -8.72 4.91
N PRO A 3 -17.87 -8.70 4.20
CA PRO A 3 -19.00 -7.84 4.60
C PRO A 3 -19.51 -8.13 6.01
N TYR A 4 -19.63 -9.41 6.35
CA TYR A 4 -20.04 -9.87 7.68
C TYR A 4 -19.00 -9.52 8.75
N LEU A 5 -17.71 -9.65 8.43
CA LEU A 5 -16.63 -9.28 9.35
C LEU A 5 -16.65 -7.78 9.66
N LEU A 6 -16.87 -6.93 8.65
CA LEU A 6 -16.95 -5.47 8.86
C LEU A 6 -18.13 -5.08 9.75
N VAL A 7 -19.29 -5.71 9.54
CA VAL A 7 -20.48 -5.47 10.39
C VAL A 7 -20.25 -5.97 11.81
N GLU A 8 -19.71 -7.18 12.02
CA GLU A 8 -19.54 -7.71 13.37
C GLU A 8 -18.39 -7.07 14.17
N LEU A 9 -17.36 -6.58 13.50
CA LEU A 9 -16.22 -5.90 14.14
C LEU A 9 -16.44 -4.39 14.31
N SER A 10 -17.56 -3.85 13.83
CA SER A 10 -17.90 -2.44 14.04
C SER A 10 -18.15 -2.18 15.53
N PRO A 11 -17.49 -1.18 16.14
CA PRO A 11 -17.57 -0.92 17.57
C PRO A 11 -18.91 -0.31 18.02
N THR A 12 -19.65 0.33 17.13
CA THR A 12 -20.98 0.89 17.43
C THR A 12 -22.02 0.56 16.37
N ASP A 13 -23.29 0.60 16.75
CA ASP A 13 -24.42 0.35 15.84
C ASP A 13 -24.50 1.40 14.72
N GLU A 14 -24.08 2.64 14.97
CA GLU A 14 -23.99 3.68 13.95
C GLU A 14 -22.91 3.41 12.89
N GLU A 15 -21.87 2.65 13.23
CA GLU A 15 -20.86 2.22 12.25
C GLU A 15 -21.31 0.97 11.49
N ARG A 16 -22.05 0.07 12.14
CA ARG A 16 -22.63 -1.13 11.50
C ARG A 16 -23.50 -0.76 10.29
N VAL A 17 -24.31 0.30 10.40
CA VAL A 17 -25.20 0.74 9.31
C VAL A 17 -24.45 1.30 8.08
N LYS A 18 -23.15 1.60 8.19
CA LYS A 18 -22.32 2.05 7.05
C LYS A 18 -21.94 0.91 6.11
N TYR A 19 -22.04 -0.34 6.57
CA TYR A 19 -21.61 -1.52 5.81
C TYR A 19 -22.81 -2.33 5.32
N THR A 20 -22.80 -2.69 4.04
CA THR A 20 -23.80 -3.58 3.47
C THR A 20 -23.35 -5.04 3.61
N LEU A 21 -24.30 -5.97 3.65
CA LEU A 21 -24.01 -7.42 3.57
C LEU A 21 -23.91 -7.92 2.13
N GLU A 22 -23.97 -7.01 1.15
CA GLU A 22 -23.83 -7.37 -0.25
C GLU A 22 -22.44 -7.97 -0.50
N PRO A 23 -22.33 -9.05 -1.31
CA PRO A 23 -21.05 -9.62 -1.65
C PRO A 23 -20.18 -8.59 -2.39
N PHE A 24 -18.92 -8.46 -1.97
CA PHE A 24 -17.94 -7.72 -2.74
C PHE A 24 -17.78 -8.34 -4.14
N THR A 25 -17.70 -7.48 -5.14
CA THR A 25 -17.25 -7.84 -6.47
C THR A 25 -15.72 -7.76 -6.53
N TYR A 26 -15.13 -8.40 -7.53
CA TYR A 26 -13.69 -8.28 -7.78
C TYR A 26 -13.47 -7.99 -9.25
N GLU A 27 -12.46 -7.17 -9.50
CA GLU A 27 -11.92 -6.95 -10.84
C GLU A 27 -10.49 -7.47 -10.89
N ARG A 28 -10.14 -8.14 -12.00
CA ARG A 28 -8.76 -8.49 -12.30
C ARG A 28 -8.35 -7.83 -13.61
N VAL A 29 -7.60 -6.75 -13.50
CA VAL A 29 -6.94 -6.13 -14.66
C VAL A 29 -5.87 -7.10 -15.16
N ARG A 30 -5.94 -7.49 -16.43
CA ARG A 30 -4.96 -8.40 -17.08
C ARG A 30 -4.20 -7.75 -18.24
N VAL A 31 -4.82 -6.77 -18.89
CA VAL A 31 -4.26 -6.10 -20.06
C VAL A 31 -3.38 -4.94 -19.61
N GLY A 32 -2.17 -4.84 -20.15
CA GLY A 32 -1.26 -3.74 -19.87
C GLY A 32 -0.64 -3.75 -18.46
N VAL A 33 -0.90 -4.78 -17.65
CA VAL A 33 -0.29 -4.92 -16.31
C VAL A 33 1.17 -5.34 -16.47
N PRO A 34 2.14 -4.57 -15.95
CA PRO A 34 3.54 -4.95 -15.98
C PRO A 34 3.81 -6.21 -15.15
N VAL A 35 4.60 -7.13 -15.71
CA VAL A 35 4.91 -8.41 -15.06
C VAL A 35 6.33 -8.37 -14.50
N ALA A 36 6.46 -8.59 -13.20
CA ALA A 36 7.75 -8.70 -12.52
C ALA A 36 8.43 -10.03 -12.88
N ARG A 37 9.69 -10.00 -13.31
CA ARG A 37 10.42 -11.23 -13.70
C ARG A 37 11.09 -11.97 -12.54
N SER A 38 11.61 -11.30 -11.51
CA SER A 38 12.00 -11.92 -10.22
C SER A 38 12.49 -10.87 -9.22
N ARG A 39 12.24 -11.07 -7.91
CA ARG A 39 12.71 -10.23 -6.76
C ARG A 39 12.19 -8.78 -6.68
N ASP A 40 11.44 -8.33 -7.68
CA ASP A 40 10.84 -6.99 -7.71
C ASP A 40 9.33 -6.98 -7.44
N CYS A 41 8.72 -8.11 -7.06
CA CYS A 41 7.27 -8.18 -6.84
C CYS A 41 6.75 -7.10 -5.87
N GLY A 42 7.50 -6.78 -4.80
CA GLY A 42 7.15 -5.69 -3.89
C GLY A 42 7.10 -4.31 -4.58
N VAL A 43 8.07 -4.00 -5.44
CA VAL A 43 8.12 -2.73 -6.19
C VAL A 43 6.92 -2.63 -7.12
N TYR A 44 6.64 -3.69 -7.88
CA TYR A 44 5.49 -3.74 -8.79
C TYR A 44 4.15 -3.66 -8.06
N THR A 45 4.00 -4.35 -6.92
CA THR A 45 2.78 -4.30 -6.09
C THR A 45 2.54 -2.88 -5.56
N MET A 46 3.56 -2.23 -5.00
CA MET A 46 3.41 -0.87 -4.48
C MET A 46 3.03 0.12 -5.59
N LYS A 47 3.70 0.04 -6.74
CA LYS A 47 3.37 0.91 -7.87
C LYS A 47 2.00 0.60 -8.48
N TYR A 48 1.56 -0.66 -8.43
CA TYR A 48 0.20 -1.03 -8.81
C TYR A 48 -0.83 -0.33 -7.91
N ILE A 49 -0.66 -0.40 -6.58
CA ILE A 49 -1.55 0.25 -5.62
C ILE A 49 -1.57 1.76 -5.84
N GLU A 50 -0.41 2.38 -6.03
CA GLU A 50 -0.30 3.82 -6.30
C GLU A 50 -1.03 4.25 -7.57
N CYS A 51 -0.85 3.54 -8.69
CA CYS A 51 -1.56 3.84 -9.93
C CYS A 51 -3.09 3.78 -9.76
N HIS A 52 -3.59 2.80 -8.99
CA HIS A 52 -5.02 2.69 -8.69
C HIS A 52 -5.51 3.79 -7.76
N ALA A 53 -4.74 4.13 -6.72
CA ALA A 53 -5.08 5.22 -5.80
C ALA A 53 -5.15 6.58 -6.51
N LEU A 54 -4.32 6.78 -7.54
CA LEU A 54 -4.33 7.98 -8.39
C LEU A 54 -5.40 7.94 -9.50
N GLY A 55 -6.17 6.85 -9.62
CA GLY A 55 -7.20 6.70 -10.66
C GLY A 55 -6.64 6.61 -12.08
N MET A 56 -5.41 6.13 -12.24
CA MET A 56 -4.78 6.00 -13.56
C MET A 56 -5.48 4.92 -14.40
N SER A 57 -5.83 5.25 -15.63
CA SER A 57 -6.49 4.32 -16.56
C SER A 57 -5.54 3.27 -17.16
N SER A 58 -4.23 3.48 -17.06
CA SER A 58 -3.21 2.54 -17.55
C SER A 58 -1.91 2.64 -16.75
N PHE A 59 -1.13 1.57 -16.76
CA PHE A 59 0.16 1.53 -16.07
C PHE A 59 1.22 2.32 -16.86
N PRO A 60 2.07 3.12 -16.19
CA PRO A 60 3.15 3.82 -16.84
C PRO A 60 4.10 2.85 -17.56
N PRO A 61 4.51 3.11 -18.82
CA PRO A 61 5.55 2.34 -19.49
C PRO A 61 6.89 2.34 -18.73
N ALA A 62 7.09 3.36 -17.88
CA ALA A 62 8.24 3.45 -16.99
C ALA A 62 8.27 2.31 -15.96
N LEU A 63 7.12 1.73 -15.57
CA LEU A 63 7.05 0.57 -14.69
C LEU A 63 7.43 -0.69 -15.47
N SER A 64 8.74 -0.92 -15.58
CA SER A 64 9.32 -2.05 -16.30
C SER A 64 10.65 -2.46 -15.67
N ASP A 65 11.11 -3.67 -15.99
CA ASP A 65 12.35 -4.23 -15.45
C ASP A 65 13.58 -3.36 -15.76
N LYS A 66 13.54 -2.58 -16.84
CA LYS A 66 14.62 -1.65 -17.21
C LYS A 66 14.82 -0.54 -16.18
N ASN A 67 13.72 -0.09 -15.56
CA ASN A 67 13.72 1.05 -14.65
C ASN A 67 13.50 0.64 -13.19
N VAL A 68 13.26 -0.64 -12.92
CA VAL A 68 12.85 -1.12 -11.59
C VAL A 68 13.88 -0.82 -10.49
N LYS A 69 15.17 -0.81 -10.83
CA LYS A 69 16.24 -0.38 -9.92
C LYS A 69 16.06 1.07 -9.48
N THR A 70 15.86 1.98 -10.44
CA THR A 70 15.63 3.41 -10.17
C THR A 70 14.33 3.63 -9.42
N ILE A 71 13.26 2.89 -9.75
CA ILE A 71 12.00 2.97 -9.01
C ILE A 71 12.20 2.55 -7.55
N ARG A 72 12.92 1.44 -7.31
CA ARG A 72 13.25 0.96 -5.97
C ARG A 72 14.08 1.97 -5.18
N GLU A 73 15.11 2.54 -5.80
CA GLU A 73 15.96 3.57 -5.19
C GLU A 73 15.12 4.79 -4.82
N LYS A 74 14.28 5.27 -5.74
CA LYS A 74 13.36 6.38 -5.47
C LYS A 74 12.42 6.07 -4.31
N MET A 75 11.80 4.89 -4.27
CA MET A 75 10.94 4.50 -3.16
C MET A 75 11.67 4.52 -1.81
N ALA A 76 12.92 4.04 -1.77
CA ALA A 76 13.73 4.08 -0.55
C ALA A 76 14.08 5.53 -0.14
N THR A 77 14.41 6.39 -1.10
CA THR A 77 14.63 7.82 -0.85
C THR A 77 13.37 8.50 -0.32
N ASP A 78 12.22 8.28 -0.96
CA ASP A 78 10.94 8.88 -0.57
C ASP A 78 10.57 8.45 0.87
N MET A 79 10.81 7.18 1.25
CA MET A 79 10.60 6.69 2.63
C MET A 79 11.56 7.35 3.63
N PHE A 80 12.84 7.42 3.30
CA PHE A 80 13.84 8.04 4.18
C PHE A 80 13.58 9.53 4.39
N GLU A 81 13.19 10.26 3.34
CA GLU A 81 12.81 11.67 3.44
C GLU A 81 11.53 11.86 4.26
N HIS A 82 10.54 10.96 4.13
CA HIS A 82 9.35 10.96 4.95
C HIS A 82 9.71 10.79 6.44
N ASP A 83 10.46 9.75 6.81
CA ASP A 83 10.90 9.53 8.19
C ASP A 83 11.63 10.76 8.77
N LEU A 84 12.57 11.34 8.01
CA LEU A 84 13.29 12.56 8.43
C LEU A 84 12.37 13.78 8.63
N CYS A 85 11.30 13.90 7.84
CA CYS A 85 10.33 14.99 8.01
C CYS A 85 9.47 14.80 9.27
N TYR A 86 9.05 13.58 9.58
CA TYR A 86 8.24 13.30 10.77
C TYR A 86 9.06 13.41 12.07
N HIS A 87 10.34 13.06 12.04
CA HIS A 87 11.25 13.24 13.19
C HIS A 87 11.67 14.69 13.44
N ARG A 88 11.39 15.62 12.52
CA ARG A 88 11.66 17.06 12.72
C ARG A 88 10.57 17.80 13.48
N ASP A 89 9.35 17.27 13.50
CA ASP A 89 8.16 18.01 13.95
C ASP A 89 7.40 17.38 15.15
N GLY A 90 7.87 16.29 15.78
CA GLY A 90 7.13 15.68 16.91
C GLY A 90 7.95 14.83 17.87
N ASP A 91 7.63 14.98 19.17
CA ASP A 91 8.17 14.32 20.36
C ASP A 91 8.52 12.82 20.21
N ASP A 92 9.63 12.42 20.84
CA ASP A 92 10.29 11.10 20.81
C ASP A 92 9.42 9.92 21.34
N ASP A 93 8.18 10.15 21.76
CA ASP A 93 7.48 9.25 22.68
C ASP A 93 6.50 8.26 22.00
N ALA A 94 6.25 8.34 20.69
CA ALA A 94 5.13 7.61 20.07
C ALA A 94 5.50 6.33 19.31
N TYR A 95 6.78 6.09 18.98
CA TYR A 95 7.16 5.04 18.02
C TYR A 95 7.93 3.85 18.61
N THR A 96 8.22 3.84 19.91
CA THR A 96 8.91 2.72 20.58
C THR A 96 8.13 1.39 20.54
N ALA A 97 6.85 1.42 20.15
CA ALA A 97 5.99 0.24 20.10
C ALA A 97 6.01 -0.53 18.75
N LEU A 98 6.64 0.02 17.70
CA LEU A 98 6.67 -0.61 16.37
C LEU A 98 8.03 -1.17 15.97
N ASP A 99 9.07 -0.97 16.79
CA ASP A 99 10.38 -1.58 16.54
C ASP A 99 10.36 -3.07 16.91
N MET A 100 9.80 -3.88 16.01
CA MET A 100 9.78 -5.34 16.12
C MET A 100 11.11 -5.99 15.71
N TYR A 101 12.18 -5.21 15.52
CA TYR A 101 13.51 -5.70 15.14
C TYR A 101 14.61 -5.20 16.10
N GLU A 102 14.36 -5.18 17.41
CA GLU A 102 15.45 -5.16 18.38
C GLU A 102 16.32 -6.42 18.21
N GLY A 103 17.62 -6.19 18.00
CA GLY A 103 18.60 -7.20 17.59
C GLY A 103 18.83 -8.30 18.63
N GLN A 104 19.01 -9.52 18.12
CA GLN A 104 19.65 -10.63 18.84
C GLN A 104 21.13 -10.37 19.08
#